data_AF-A0A1V5WKI8-F1
#
_entry.id   AF-A0A1V5WKI8-F1
#
_cell.length_a   1.000
_cell.length_b   1.000
_cell.length_c   1.000
_cell.angle_alpha   90.00
_cell.angle_beta   90.00
_cell.angle_gamma   90.00
#
_symmetry.space_group_name_H-M   'P 1'
#
loop_
_entity.id
_entity.type
_entity.pdbx_description
1 polymer ?
#
loop_
_entity_poly.entity_id
_entity_poly.type
_entity_poly.pdbx_seq_one_letter_code
_entity_poly.pdbx_strand_id
1 'polypeptide(L)' 'MKKMDHEGYEILKQLVSDVQGAPYPNVVDNELYRIWYEHAQQIAIQCLEYIDKNFPKDKDNTKMPKF' A
#
# COMPACT_ATOMS: atom_id res chain seq x y z
N MET A 1 17.53 5.61 -14.06
CA MET A 1 16.53 5.19 -13.05
C MET A 1 15.26 5.95 -13.36
N LYS A 2 14.12 5.25 -13.58
CA LYS A 2 12.84 5.94 -13.78
C LYS A 2 12.51 6.68 -12.47
N LYS A 3 11.95 7.89 -12.55
CA LYS A 3 11.45 8.61 -11.37
C LYS A 3 9.97 8.32 -11.20
N MET A 4 9.49 8.36 -9.97
CA MET A 4 8.06 8.24 -9.67
C MET A 4 7.29 9.40 -10.31
N ASP A 5 6.19 9.06 -10.96
CA ASP A 5 5.29 10.01 -11.61
C ASP A 5 4.08 10.33 -10.72
N HIS A 6 3.14 11.11 -11.23
CA HIS A 6 1.96 11.55 -10.48
C HIS A 6 1.06 10.39 -10.05
N GLU A 7 0.93 9.35 -10.87
CA GLU A 7 0.17 8.14 -10.53
C GLU A 7 0.77 7.47 -9.29
N GLY A 8 2.09 7.27 -9.27
CA GLY A 8 2.77 6.71 -8.10
C GLY A 8 2.65 7.58 -6.85
N TYR A 9 2.67 8.91 -7.01
CA TYR A 9 2.47 9.84 -5.89
C TYR A 9 1.07 9.73 -5.27
N GLU A 10 0.01 9.69 -6.08
CA GLU A 10 -1.36 9.59 -5.55
C GLU A 10 -1.61 8.22 -4.90
N ILE A 11 -1.11 7.13 -5.48
CA ILE A 11 -1.21 5.79 -4.91
C ILE A 11 -0.53 5.72 -3.53
N LEU A 12 0.69 6.27 -3.39
CA LEU A 12 1.39 6.32 -2.10
C LEU A 12 0.72 7.24 -1.08
N LYS A 13 0.21 8.39 -1.53
CA LYS A 13 -0.53 9.32 -0.66
C LYS A 13 -1.78 8.65 -0.09
N GLN A 14 -2.50 7.89 -0.92
CA GLN A 14 -3.65 7.12 -0.45
C GLN A 14 -3.23 6.04 0.55
N LEU A 15 -2.14 5.30 0.29
CA LEU A 15 -1.63 4.29 1.22
C LEU A 15 -1.29 4.89 2.59
N VAL A 16 -0.58 6.03 2.60
CA VAL A 16 -0.23 6.72 3.86
C VAL A 16 -1.48 7.20 4.59
N SER A 17 -2.46 7.74 3.86
CA SER A 17 -3.74 8.16 4.44
C SER A 17 -4.47 6.98 5.10
N ASP A 18 -4.56 5.85 4.42
CA ASP A 18 -5.27 4.67 4.93
C ASP A 18 -4.56 4.08 6.15
N VAL A 19 -3.22 4.01 6.14
CA VAL A 19 -2.43 3.54 7.29
C VAL A 19 -2.54 4.51 8.48
N GLN A 20 -2.54 5.82 8.25
CA GLN A 20 -2.73 6.80 9.33
C GLN A 20 -4.14 6.77 9.90
N GLY A 21 -5.13 6.42 9.09
CA GLY A 21 -6.51 6.20 9.50
C GLY A 21 -6.75 4.88 10.25
N ALA A 22 -5.70 4.07 10.51
CA ALA A 22 -5.83 2.77 11.14
C ALA A 22 -6.54 2.86 12.50
N PRO A 23 -7.74 2.27 12.63
CA PRO A 23 -8.38 2.17 13.93
C PRO A 23 -7.67 1.11 14.78
N TYR A 24 -7.61 1.32 16.09
CA TYR A 24 -7.05 0.30 16.97
C TYR A 24 -7.98 -0.93 16.99
N PRO A 25 -7.47 -2.19 16.92
CA PRO A 25 -8.29 -3.41 16.72
C PRO A 25 -9.36 -3.71 17.77
N ASN A 26 -9.43 -2.95 18.87
CA ASN A 26 -10.41 -3.09 19.95
C ASN A 26 -11.15 -1.79 20.29
N VAL A 27 -10.99 -0.74 19.47
CA VAL A 27 -11.61 0.59 19.69
C VAL A 27 -12.79 0.82 18.75
N VAL A 28 -12.86 0.07 17.64
CA VAL A 28 -13.94 0.13 16.67
C VAL A 28 -14.65 -1.22 16.58
N ASP A 29 -15.88 -1.21 16.07
CA ASP A 29 -16.59 -2.43 15.74
C ASP A 29 -15.77 -3.30 14.76
N ASN A 30 -15.83 -4.62 14.93
CA ASN A 30 -15.09 -5.58 14.09
C ASN A 30 -15.41 -5.42 12.59
N GLU A 31 -16.64 -5.04 12.24
CA GLU A 31 -17.04 -4.78 10.86
C GLU A 31 -16.31 -3.55 10.31
N LEU A 32 -16.23 -2.47 11.08
CA LEU A 32 -15.52 -1.24 10.68
C LEU A 32 -14.02 -1.48 10.54
N TYR A 33 -13.41 -2.24 11.46
CA TYR A 33 -12.01 -2.63 11.35
C TYR A 33 -11.75 -3.45 10.08
N ARG A 34 -12.65 -4.40 9.77
CA ARG A 34 -12.55 -5.22 8.56
C ARG A 34 -12.65 -4.38 7.29
N ILE A 35 -13.60 -3.45 7.23
CA ILE A 35 -13.76 -2.53 6.08
C ILE A 35 -12.48 -1.71 5.86
N TRP A 36 -11.94 -1.13 6.94
CA TRP A 36 -10.68 -0.40 6.86
C TRP A 36 -9.53 -1.29 6.36
N TYR A 37 -9.40 -2.49 6.91
CA TYR A 37 -8.35 -3.44 6.53
C TYR A 37 -8.43 -3.83 5.05
N GLU A 38 -9.64 -4.09 4.54
CA GLU A 38 -9.88 -4.39 3.13
C GLU A 38 -9.45 -3.21 2.23
N HIS A 39 -9.75 -1.97 2.61
CA HIS A 39 -9.31 -0.78 1.86
C HIS A 39 -7.79 -0.61 1.88
N ALA A 40 -7.16 -0.69 3.05
CA ALA A 40 -5.71 -0.58 3.17
C ALA A 40 -4.98 -1.67 2.35
N GLN A 41 -5.51 -2.90 2.35
CA GLN A 41 -4.97 -4.00 1.57
C GLN A 41 -5.08 -3.74 0.05
N GLN A 42 -6.23 -3.24 -0.41
CA GLN A 42 -6.43 -2.91 -1.83
C GLN A 42 -5.44 -1.87 -2.33
N ILE A 43 -5.21 -0.80 -1.57
CA ILE A 43 -4.27 0.25 -1.95
C ILE A 43 -2.82 -0.24 -1.89
N ALA A 44 -2.47 -1.09 -0.93
CA ALA A 44 -1.16 -1.73 -0.89
C ALA A 44 -0.89 -2.60 -2.12
N ILE A 45 -1.89 -3.36 -2.60
CA ILE A 45 -1.78 -4.16 -3.84
C ILE A 45 -1.53 -3.24 -5.04
N GLN A 46 -2.29 -2.14 -5.17
CA GLN A 46 -2.10 -1.17 -6.25
C GLN A 46 -0.69 -0.54 -6.23
N CYS A 47 -0.15 -0.27 -5.04
CA CYS A 47 1.24 0.19 -4.90
C CYS A 47 2.23 -0.83 -5.47
N LEU A 48 2.07 -2.10 -5.12
CA LEU A 48 2.94 -3.18 -5.60
C LEU A 48 2.82 -3.36 -7.10
N GLU A 49 1.62 -3.35 -7.67
CA GLU A 49 1.39 -3.44 -9.11
C GLU A 49 2.05 -2.26 -9.86
N TYR A 50 1.93 -1.05 -9.33
CA TYR A 50 2.59 0.13 -9.88
C TYR A 50 4.11 -0.02 -9.87
N ILE A 51 4.69 -0.45 -8.74
CA ILE A 51 6.14 -0.68 -8.61
C ILE A 51 6.59 -1.74 -9.61
N ASP A 52 5.88 -2.86 -9.67
CA ASP A 52 6.19 -3.99 -10.55
C ASP A 52 6.20 -3.61 -12.04
N LYS A 53 5.22 -2.78 -12.45
CA LYS A 53 5.08 -2.29 -13.82
C LYS A 53 6.15 -1.26 -14.18
N ASN A 54 6.51 -0.37 -13.25
CA ASN A 54 7.31 0.82 -13.55
C ASN A 54 8.80 0.69 -13.16
N PHE A 55 9.12 -0.22 -12.25
CA PHE A 55 10.47 -0.40 -11.67
C PHE A 55 10.91 -1.88 -11.72
N PRO A 56 10.84 -2.56 -12.87
CA PRO A 56 11.09 -4.01 -12.96
C PRO A 56 12.52 -4.42 -12.61
N LYS A 57 13.49 -3.51 -12.70
CA LYS A 57 14.91 -3.78 -12.36
C LYS A 57 15.17 -3.82 -10.85
N ASP A 58 14.25 -3.30 -10.04
CA ASP A 58 14.36 -3.37 -8.58
C ASP A 58 13.90 -4.73 -8.03
N LYS A 59 13.31 -5.59 -8.87
CA LYS A 59 12.90 -6.96 -8.53
C LYS A 59 14.08 -7.92 -8.29
N ASP A 60 15.23 -7.68 -8.91
CA ASP A 60 16.39 -8.58 -8.84
C ASP A 60 17.19 -8.47 -7.52
N ASN A 61 16.91 -7.45 -6.69
CA ASN A 61 17.46 -7.38 -5.33
C ASN A 61 16.47 -8.01 -4.35
N THR A 62 16.75 -9.26 -4.00
CA THR A 62 16.08 -10.16 -3.04
C THR A 62 15.91 -9.62 -1.61
N LYS A 63 15.28 -8.45 -1.45
CA LYS A 63 14.97 -7.80 -0.16
C LYS A 63 13.50 -7.41 -0.04
N MET A 64 12.58 -8.18 -0.65
CA MET A 64 11.19 -8.09 -0.16
C MET A 64 11.19 -8.55 1.31
N PRO A 65 10.59 -7.78 2.23
CA PRO A 65 10.40 -8.25 3.59
C PRO A 65 9.67 -9.59 3.54
N LYS A 66 10.29 -10.64 4.09
CA LYS A 66 9.57 -11.88 4.37
C LYS A 66 8.70 -11.59 5.58
N PHE A 67 7.40 -11.50 5.37
CA PHE A 67 6.41 -11.42 6.45
C PHE A 67 6.20 -12.80 7.07
#